data_AF-A0A7C2FBP8-F1
#
_entry.id   AF-A0A7C2FBP8-F1
#
_cell.length_a   1.000
_cell.length_b   1.000
_cell.length_c   1.000
_cell.angle_alpha   90.00
_cell.angle_beta   90.00
_cell.angle_gamma   90.00
#
_symmetry.space_group_name_H-M   'P 1'
#
loop_
_entity.id
_entity.type
_entity.pdbx_description
1 polymer ?
#
loop_
_entity_poly.entity_id
_entity_poly.type
_entity_poly.pdbx_seq_one_letter_code
_entity_poly.pdbx_strand_id
1 'polypeptide(L)'
;RLLLMTFFLQFFPDLVRNGHVYILETPLFRVRNKKETIYCYSEEEKQQAIKKLGANPEITRFKGLGEISPGEFKNFINENIRLEPLLLEEKTSITKLLSYYMGKNTPDRQEFIIDNLRIEQDLVEEETAA
;
A
#
# COMPACT_ATOMS: atom_id res chain seq x y z
N ARG A 1 -6.60 -0.64 7.02
CA ARG A 1 -5.52 -1.60 7.36
C ARG A 1 -5.26 -1.67 8.88
N LEU A 2 -4.91 -0.57 9.56
CA LEU A 2 -4.47 -0.59 10.97
C LEU A 2 -5.44 -1.25 11.96
N LEU A 3 -6.75 -0.93 11.95
CA LEU A 3 -7.71 -1.48 12.90
C LEU A 3 -7.82 -3.02 12.86
N LEU A 4 -7.80 -3.60 11.65
CA LEU A 4 -7.84 -5.06 11.48
C LEU A 4 -6.53 -5.71 11.94
N MET A 5 -5.39 -5.09 11.62
CA MET A 5 -4.10 -5.55 12.13
C MET A 5 -4.10 -5.54 13.66
N THR A 6 -4.54 -4.46 14.30
CA THR A 6 -4.61 -4.39 15.76
C THR A 6 -5.56 -5.42 16.35
N PHE A 7 -6.67 -5.70 15.70
CA PHE A 7 -7.61 -6.75 16.11
C PHE A 7 -6.93 -8.13 16.11
N PHE A 8 -6.25 -8.52 15.03
CA PHE A 8 -5.53 -9.79 14.98
C PHE A 8 -4.37 -9.85 15.98
N LEU A 9 -3.62 -8.75 16.13
CA LEU A 9 -2.53 -8.66 17.10
C LEU A 9 -3.01 -8.78 18.55
N GLN A 10 -4.19 -8.25 18.87
CA GLN A 10 -4.73 -8.25 20.23
C GLN A 10 -5.43 -9.56 20.59
N PHE A 11 -6.29 -10.06 19.70
CA PHE A 11 -7.18 -11.18 20.01
C PHE A 11 -6.67 -12.51 19.46
N PHE A 12 -5.84 -12.50 18.41
CA PHE A 12 -5.33 -13.70 17.74
C PHE A 12 -3.82 -13.62 17.43
N PRO A 13 -2.97 -13.28 18.41
CA PRO A 13 -1.53 -13.08 18.16
C PRO A 13 -0.83 -14.32 17.60
N ASP A 14 -1.32 -15.52 17.93
CA ASP A 14 -0.72 -16.76 17.45
C ASP A 14 -0.94 -16.98 15.94
N LEU A 15 -2.05 -16.48 15.37
CA LEU A 15 -2.23 -16.48 13.91
C LEU A 15 -1.20 -15.59 13.21
N VAL A 16 -0.86 -14.47 13.84
CA VAL A 16 0.14 -13.55 13.32
C VAL A 16 1.54 -14.18 13.44
N ARG A 17 1.89 -14.72 14.61
CA ARG A 17 3.19 -15.38 14.86
C ARG A 17 3.44 -16.58 13.96
N ASN A 18 2.39 -17.37 13.68
CA ASN A 18 2.49 -18.54 12.80
C ASN A 18 2.45 -18.16 11.30
N GLY A 19 2.42 -16.86 10.96
CA GLY A 19 2.44 -16.42 9.58
C GLY A 19 1.17 -16.76 8.80
N HIS A 20 0.00 -16.66 9.41
CA HIS A 20 -1.29 -16.91 8.75
C HIS A 20 -2.02 -15.63 8.31
N VAL A 21 -1.54 -14.46 8.73
CA VAL A 21 -2.18 -13.17 8.42
C VAL A 21 -1.34 -12.42 7.38
N TYR A 22 -1.98 -12.09 6.26
CA TYR A 22 -1.36 -11.41 5.12
C TYR A 22 -2.20 -10.23 4.67
N ILE A 23 -1.54 -9.32 3.97
CA ILE A 23 -2.14 -8.15 3.37
C ILE A 23 -1.89 -8.24 1.87
N LEU A 24 -2.99 -8.34 1.12
CA LEU A 24 -2.92 -8.34 -0.33
C LEU A 24 -2.53 -6.95 -0.80
N GLU A 25 -1.39 -6.87 -1.47
CA GLU A 25 -1.00 -5.67 -2.19
C GLU A 25 -1.75 -5.60 -3.51
N THR A 26 -2.32 -4.45 -3.80
CA THR A 26 -3.01 -4.18 -5.06
C THR A 26 -2.31 -3.04 -5.80
N PRO A 27 -2.35 -3.02 -7.14
CA PRO A 27 -1.63 -2.00 -7.89
C PRO A 27 -2.17 -0.61 -7.59
N LEU A 28 -1.25 0.36 -7.55
CA LEU A 28 -1.57 1.79 -7.37
C LEU A 28 -1.88 2.44 -8.72
N PHE A 29 -1.27 1.94 -9.80
CA PHE A 29 -1.44 2.48 -11.14
C PHE A 29 -1.68 1.37 -12.16
N ARG A 30 -2.35 1.75 -13.25
CA ARG A 30 -2.43 0.97 -14.49
C ARG A 30 -1.94 1.86 -15.63
N VAL A 31 -0.93 1.39 -16.36
CA VAL A 31 -0.39 2.07 -17.54
C VAL A 31 -0.67 1.16 -18.74
N ARG A 32 -1.40 1.65 -19.74
CA ARG A 32 -1.81 0.83 -20.89
C ARG A 32 -1.69 1.56 -22.22
N ASN A 33 -1.49 0.79 -23.28
CA ASN A 33 -1.69 1.25 -24.65
C ASN A 33 -2.66 0.30 -25.39
N LYS A 34 -2.73 0.40 -26.72
CA LYS A 34 -3.62 -0.46 -27.52
C LYS A 34 -3.24 -1.95 -27.52
N LYS A 35 -2.02 -2.30 -27.09
CA LYS A 35 -1.46 -3.66 -27.19
C LYS A 35 -1.19 -4.30 -25.82
N GLU A 36 -0.73 -3.53 -24.83
CA GLU A 36 -0.25 -4.03 -23.54
C GLU A 36 -0.82 -3.18 -22.39
N THR A 37 -1.11 -3.85 -21.26
CA THR A 37 -1.54 -3.24 -20.00
C THR A 37 -0.56 -3.67 -18.91
N ILE A 38 -0.02 -2.71 -18.16
CA ILE A 38 0.95 -2.93 -17.09
C ILE A 38 0.36 -2.37 -15.78
N TYR A 39 0.32 -3.20 -14.74
CA TYR A 39 -0.09 -2.80 -13.40
C TYR A 39 1.15 -2.49 -12.55
N CYS A 40 1.16 -1.34 -11.89
CA CYS A 40 2.30 -0.83 -11.15
C CYS A 40 1.94 -0.64 -9.67
N TYR A 41 2.84 -1.03 -8.78
CA TYR A 41 2.69 -1.01 -7.33
C TYR A 41 3.48 0.12 -6.67
N SER A 42 4.34 0.80 -7.42
CA SER A 42 5.08 1.98 -6.98
C SER A 42 5.12 3.06 -8.06
N GLU A 43 5.56 4.26 -7.67
CA GLU A 43 5.77 5.37 -8.60
C GLU A 43 6.93 5.07 -9.56
N GLU A 44 7.99 4.40 -9.09
CA GLU A 44 9.12 3.98 -9.91
C GLU A 44 8.68 2.98 -10.99
N GLU A 45 7.85 1.99 -10.64
CA GLU A 45 7.28 1.04 -11.59
C GLU A 45 6.42 1.77 -12.64
N LYS A 46 5.65 2.79 -12.24
CA LYS A 46 4.86 3.62 -13.17
C LYS A 46 5.77 4.30 -14.19
N GLN A 47 6.84 4.94 -13.74
CA GLN A 47 7.78 5.64 -14.63
C GLN A 47 8.47 4.68 -15.61
N GLN A 48 8.83 3.47 -15.15
CA GLN A 48 9.38 2.43 -16.02
C GLN A 48 8.35 1.95 -17.06
N ALA A 49 7.09 1.77 -16.66
CA ALA A 49 6.02 1.35 -17.55
C ALA A 49 5.72 2.39 -18.64
N ILE A 50 5.72 3.69 -18.28
CA ILE A 50 5.56 4.80 -19.25
C ILE A 50 6.69 4.76 -20.28
N LYS A 51 7.95 4.64 -19.84
CA LYS A 51 9.12 4.55 -20.74
C LYS A 51 9.05 3.33 -21.65
N LYS A 52 8.56 2.19 -21.15
CA LYS A 52 8.42 0.95 -21.93
C LYS A 52 7.31 1.05 -22.99
N LEU A 53 6.16 1.62 -22.64
CA LEU A 53 4.99 1.66 -23.52
C LEU A 53 5.08 2.76 -24.59
N GLY A 54 5.99 3.73 -24.44
CA GLY A 54 6.32 4.72 -25.45
C GLY A 54 5.26 5.81 -25.59
N ALA A 55 4.81 6.09 -26.81
CA ALA A 55 3.98 7.25 -27.09
C ALA A 55 2.58 7.18 -26.43
N ASN A 56 2.29 8.16 -25.57
CA ASN A 56 0.99 8.46 -24.95
C ASN A 56 0.24 7.25 -24.37
N PRO A 57 0.81 6.53 -23.38
CA PRO A 57 0.06 5.52 -22.65
C PRO A 57 -1.04 6.16 -21.81
N GLU A 58 -2.17 5.48 -21.69
CA GLU A 58 -3.22 5.82 -20.76
C GLU A 58 -2.80 5.40 -19.35
N ILE A 59 -2.78 6.35 -18.41
CA ILE A 59 -2.40 6.13 -17.02
C ILE A 59 -3.65 6.29 -16.15
N THR A 60 -3.98 5.27 -15.36
CA THR A 60 -5.03 5.30 -14.33
C THR A 60 -4.38 5.13 -12.96
N ARG A 61 -4.70 5.99 -11.99
CA ARG A 61 -4.32 5.80 -10.58
C ARG A 61 -5.52 5.29 -9.80
N PHE A 62 -5.42 4.10 -9.23
CA PHE A 62 -6.49 3.55 -8.39
C PHE A 62 -6.48 4.25 -7.03
N LYS A 63 -7.62 4.79 -6.61
CA LYS A 63 -7.79 5.35 -5.25
C LYS A 63 -8.41 4.34 -4.30
N GLY A 64 -9.14 3.36 -4.83
CA GLY A 64 -9.64 2.24 -4.07
C GLY A 64 -9.97 1.03 -4.94
N LEU A 65 -10.28 -0.08 -4.27
CA LEU A 65 -10.60 -1.36 -4.93
C LEU A 65 -11.87 -1.31 -5.78
N GLY A 66 -12.80 -0.40 -5.48
CA GLY A 66 -14.04 -0.24 -6.24
C GLY A 66 -13.84 0.23 -7.69
N GLU A 67 -12.65 0.76 -8.01
CA GLU A 67 -12.27 1.15 -9.38
C GLU A 67 -11.72 -0.03 -10.20
N ILE A 68 -11.50 -1.18 -9.55
CA ILE A 68 -10.97 -2.38 -10.18
C ILE A 68 -12.14 -3.32 -10.47
N SER A 69 -12.31 -3.69 -11.74
CA SER A 69 -13.36 -4.62 -12.12
C SER A 69 -13.07 -6.03 -11.55
N PRO A 70 -14.10 -6.85 -11.25
CA PRO A 70 -13.89 -8.21 -10.74
C PRO A 70 -13.05 -9.09 -11.67
N GLY A 71 -13.18 -8.90 -12.99
CA GLY A 71 -12.38 -9.62 -13.99
C GLY A 71 -10.89 -9.25 -13.94
N GLU A 72 -10.57 -7.97 -13.71
CA GLU A 72 -9.18 -7.54 -13.48
C GLU A 72 -8.67 -8.01 -12.12
N PHE A 73 -9.47 -7.86 -11.07
CA PHE A 73 -9.08 -8.21 -9.70
C PHE A 73 -8.71 -9.69 -9.56
N LYS A 74 -9.46 -10.58 -10.24
CA LYS A 74 -9.15 -12.01 -10.28
C LYS A 74 -7.71 -12.28 -10.76
N ASN A 75 -7.19 -11.46 -11.66
CA ASN A 75 -5.83 -11.64 -12.20
C ASN A 75 -4.74 -11.30 -11.17
N PHE A 76 -5.07 -10.62 -10.06
CA PHE A 76 -4.10 -10.35 -8.99
C PHE A 76 -3.99 -11.51 -7.98
N ILE A 77 -4.95 -12.44 -8.00
CA ILE A 77 -4.98 -13.62 -7.13
C ILE A 77 -4.53 -14.82 -7.98
N ASN A 78 -3.22 -14.99 -8.09
CA ASN A 78 -2.59 -16.07 -8.86
C ASN A 78 -1.33 -16.61 -8.14
N GLU A 79 -0.53 -17.44 -8.80
CA GLU A 79 0.70 -18.03 -8.22
C GLU A 79 1.74 -16.96 -7.80
N ASN A 80 1.75 -15.81 -8.46
CA ASN A 80 2.60 -14.64 -8.17
C ASN A 80 1.85 -13.57 -7.35
N ILE A 81 0.84 -13.95 -6.56
CA ILE A 81 0.11 -13.04 -5.69
C ILE A 81 1.07 -12.29 -4.76
N ARG A 82 0.91 -10.97 -4.67
CA ARG A 82 1.72 -10.11 -3.81
C ARG A 82 1.09 -10.01 -2.43
N LEU A 83 1.61 -10.80 -1.49
CA LEU A 83 1.16 -10.84 -0.10
C LEU A 83 2.25 -10.30 0.81
N GLU A 84 1.92 -9.28 1.58
CA GLU A 84 2.76 -8.77 2.65
C GLU A 84 2.38 -9.49 3.96
N PRO A 85 3.25 -10.34 4.54
CA PRO A 85 2.96 -10.99 5.81
C PRO A 85 2.94 -9.95 6.93
N LEU A 86 1.99 -10.08 7.86
CA LEU A 86 2.00 -9.31 9.08
C LEU A 86 3.05 -9.88 10.03
N LEU A 87 4.28 -9.40 9.95
CA LEU A 87 5.37 -9.85 10.81
C LEU A 87 5.42 -9.05 12.12
N LEU A 88 5.71 -9.76 13.21
CA LEU A 88 6.03 -9.19 14.50
C LEU A 88 7.52 -9.37 14.76
N GLU A 89 8.24 -8.26 14.91
CA GLU A 89 9.61 -8.32 15.40
C GLU A 89 9.63 -8.85 16.84
N GLU A 90 10.47 -9.85 17.13
CA GLU A 90 10.52 -10.54 18.43
C GLU A 90 10.72 -9.59 19.62
N LYS A 91 11.35 -8.44 19.39
CA LYS A 91 11.66 -7.45 20.44
C LYS A 91 10.55 -6.41 20.66
N THR A 92 9.54 -6.39 19.80
CA THR A 92 8.49 -5.38 19.84
C THR A 92 7.34 -5.85 20.72
N SER A 93 7.13 -5.17 21.85
CA SER A 93 5.99 -5.46 22.73
C SER A 93 4.69 -4.99 22.07
N ILE A 94 3.86 -5.96 21.65
CA ILE A 94 2.51 -5.73 21.11
C ILE A 94 1.70 -4.85 22.06
N THR A 95 1.78 -5.12 23.36
CA THR A 95 1.06 -4.36 24.40
C THR A 95 1.46 -2.88 24.40
N LYS A 96 2.75 -2.56 24.28
CA LYS A 96 3.21 -1.16 24.20
C LYS A 96 2.71 -0.49 22.91
N LEU A 97 2.80 -1.19 21.78
CA LEU A 97 2.39 -0.68 20.47
C LEU A 97 0.88 -0.39 20.43
N LEU A 98 0.06 -1.32 20.91
CA LEU A 98 -1.39 -1.13 21.02
C LEU A 98 -1.76 -0.04 22.01
N SER A 99 -1.11 0.00 23.18
CA SER A 99 -1.32 1.06 24.16
C SER A 99 -1.00 2.43 23.59
N TYR A 100 0.02 2.55 22.74
CA TYR A 100 0.42 3.81 22.14
C TYR A 100 -0.51 4.24 21.00
N TYR A 101 -0.84 3.34 20.07
CA TYR A 101 -1.63 3.69 18.88
C TYR A 101 -3.15 3.67 19.10
N MET A 102 -3.63 2.89 20.09
CA MET A 102 -5.07 2.71 20.37
C MET A 102 -5.46 3.12 21.81
N GLY A 103 -4.51 3.60 22.63
CA GLY A 103 -4.77 4.04 24.00
C GLY A 103 -5.23 5.49 24.12
N LYS A 104 -5.37 5.95 25.38
CA LYS A 104 -5.92 7.26 25.76
C LYS A 104 -4.90 8.42 25.72
N ASN A 105 -3.68 8.17 25.26
CA ASN A 105 -2.56 9.11 25.16
C ASN A 105 -2.70 10.08 23.96
N THR A 106 -3.82 10.77 23.85
CA THR A 106 -4.11 11.67 22.72
C THR A 106 -3.06 12.78 22.53
N PRO A 107 -2.58 13.49 23.58
CA PRO A 107 -1.58 14.55 23.41
C PRO A 107 -0.26 14.05 22.84
N ASP A 108 0.34 13.01 23.46
CA ASP A 108 1.63 12.46 23.01
C ASP A 108 1.57 11.96 21.57
N ARG A 109 0.46 11.32 21.20
CA ARG A 109 0.24 10.82 19.84
C ARG A 109 0.10 11.96 18.84
N GLN A 110 -0.52 13.08 19.23
CA GLN A 110 -0.60 14.27 18.38
C GLN A 110 0.79 14.87 18.15
N GLU A 111 1.59 15.05 19.20
CA GLU A 111 2.95 15.58 19.10
C GLU A 111 3.82 14.70 18.18
N PHE A 112 3.78 13.38 18.39
CA PHE A 112 4.48 12.44 17.52
C PHE A 112 4.07 12.51 16.05
N ILE A 113 2.77 12.67 15.75
CA ILE A 113 2.29 12.80 14.37
C ILE A 113 2.84 14.08 13.74
N ILE A 114 2.86 15.19 14.49
CA ILE A 114 3.39 16.47 14.02
C ILE A 114 4.89 16.35 13.71
N ASP A 115 5.66 15.77 14.63
CA ASP A 115 7.12 15.61 14.48
C ASP A 115 7.52 14.71 13.31
N ASN A 116 6.64 13.76 12.94
CA ASN A 116 6.88 12.79 11.87
C ASN A 116 6.09 13.09 10.58
N LEU A 117 5.40 14.23 10.51
CA LEU A 117 4.60 14.59 9.35
C LEU A 117 5.52 14.81 8.14
N ARG A 118 5.46 13.89 7.18
CA ARG A 118 6.13 14.06 5.88
C ARG A 118 5.21 14.85 4.96
N ILE A 119 5.68 16.03 4.55
CA ILE A 119 5.01 16.83 3.53
C ILE A 119 5.52 16.32 2.18
N GLU A 120 4.73 15.50 1.50
CA GLU A 120 4.96 15.24 0.07
C GLU A 120 4.67 16.54 -0.67
N GLN A 121 5.72 17.19 -1.17
CA GLN A 121 5.54 18.29 -2.12
C GLN A 121 5.03 17.68 -3.41
N ASP A 122 3.82 18.06 -3.84
CA ASP A 122 3.36 17.85 -5.21
C ASP A 122 4.27 18.69 -6.12
N LEU A 123 5.46 18.15 -6.44
CA LEU A 123 6.28 18.68 -7.52
C LEU A 123 5.49 18.44 -8.80
N VAL A 124 4.75 19.46 -9.23
CA VAL A 124 4.20 19.52 -10.57
C VAL A 124 5.41 19.43 -11.49
N GLU A 125 5.63 18.26 -12.10
CA GLU A 125 6.59 18.12 -13.18
C GLU A 125 6.14 19.12 -14.25
N GLU A 126 6.86 20.24 -14.38
CA GLU A 126 6.65 21.18 -15.47
C GLU A 126 6.76 20.36 -16.76
N GLU A 127 5.64 20.27 -17.49
CA GLU A 127 5.64 19.81 -18.87
C GLU A 127 6.65 20.68 -19.62
N THR A 128 7.85 20.16 -19.80
CA THR A 128 8.83 20.71 -20.74
C THR A 128 8.31 20.36 -22.13
N ALA A 129 7.30 21.11 -22.55
CA ALA A 129 6.91 21.23 -23.94
C ALA A 129 8.07 21.92 -24.68
N ALA A 130 8.87 21.12 -25.37
CA ALA A 130 9.83 21.56 -26.39
C ALA A 130 9.60 20.72 -27.66
#